data_AF-A0A1S8WJT8-F1
#
_entry.id   AF-A0A1S8WJT8-F1
#
_cell.length_a   1.000
_cell.length_b   1.000
_cell.length_c   1.000
_cell.angle_alpha   90.00
_cell.angle_beta   90.00
_cell.angle_gamma   90.00
#
_symmetry.space_group_name_H-M   'P 1'
#
loop_
_entity.id
_entity.type
_entity.pdbx_description
1 polymer ?
#
loop_
_entity_poly.entity_id
_entity_poly.type
_entity_poly.pdbx_seq_one_letter_code
_entity_poly.pdbx_strand_id
1 'polypeptide(L)'
;MAYDLLAIENDVYRYVNTSGPEERIKEIILDESDELWCELRHQHIAVVSQQVTSKLKKFAEDKRMVSAGEKTSMRDLSQMLKKMPQYQKELSMYSTHFHLAEDCMQTYQDHANKLCKVEQDLAMGTDAEGERIKDHMRTMVPILIDESVSAYDKLRIIYLYVVQRCGTSEENLIKLIQHAQIPTPQANIIRNLANLGVPVIQDAAGGGIGRRKVPQPYLPSNRRQKEDGPRYQMSRWTPYIKDLMEDACEDKLDPKLFPCFGGGPVRGPGPRGGAASMSARYGQWHRDKSQQPRSGPRLIFFVVGGVSYSEMRCAYEVMNTASGKQWDVIIGGTHILVPEVYLSDLEKLSYPPGQAPAPGTNVVVGAGGEP
;
A
#
# COMPACT_ATOMS: atom_id res chain seq x y z
N MET A 1 5.33 -2.05 1.11
CA MET A 1 6.35 -2.97 1.65
C MET A 1 7.48 -2.17 2.24
N ALA A 2 8.34 -1.50 1.45
CA ALA A 2 9.41 -0.65 1.98
C ALA A 2 8.94 0.31 3.08
N TYR A 3 7.99 1.19 2.78
CA TYR A 3 7.41 2.14 3.75
C TYR A 3 6.61 1.52 4.92
N ASP A 4 6.29 0.22 4.87
CA ASP A 4 5.56 -0.47 5.95
C ASP A 4 6.51 -1.26 6.86
N LEU A 5 7.61 -1.77 6.30
CA LEU A 5 8.51 -2.69 6.98
C LEU A 5 9.86 -2.08 7.38
N LEU A 6 10.20 -0.92 6.82
CA LEU A 6 11.48 -0.24 7.04
C LEU A 6 11.24 1.15 7.62
N ALA A 7 12.21 1.62 8.41
CA ALA A 7 12.22 2.96 9.00
C ALA A 7 12.52 4.04 7.93
N ILE A 8 11.56 4.28 7.03
CA ILE A 8 11.63 5.32 6.00
C ILE A 8 10.83 6.54 6.47
N GLU A 9 11.51 7.66 6.64
CA GLU A 9 10.93 8.89 7.16
C GLU A 9 11.08 10.03 6.16
N ASN A 10 9.99 10.73 5.83
CA ASN A 10 10.01 11.82 4.85
C ASN A 10 10.69 11.40 3.53
N ASP A 11 10.40 10.17 3.09
CA ASP A 11 10.99 9.53 1.91
C ASP A 11 12.50 9.25 1.99
N VAL A 12 13.12 9.40 3.17
CA VAL A 12 14.54 9.12 3.41
C VAL A 12 14.72 7.68 3.86
N TYR A 13 15.41 6.89 3.03
CA TYR A 13 15.88 5.55 3.36
C TYR A 13 17.35 5.58 3.77
N ARG A 14 17.68 4.86 4.85
CA ARG A 14 19.01 4.78 5.42
C ARG A 14 19.51 3.35 5.37
N TYR A 15 20.73 3.14 4.89
CA TYR A 15 21.36 1.82 4.89
C TYR A 15 22.87 1.89 5.12
N VAL A 16 23.44 0.81 5.64
CA VAL A 16 24.89 0.68 5.85
C VAL A 16 25.54 0.24 4.54
N ASN A 17 26.33 1.13 3.95
CA ASN A 17 27.09 0.83 2.75
C ASN A 17 28.43 0.18 3.11
N THR A 18 28.60 -1.08 2.75
CA THR A 18 29.82 -1.89 2.98
C THR A 18 30.78 -1.91 1.78
N SER A 19 30.55 -1.08 0.76
CA SER A 19 31.38 -1.03 -0.47
C SER A 19 32.79 -0.45 -0.25
N GLY A 20 33.03 0.18 0.91
CA GLY A 20 34.29 0.85 1.28
C GLY A 20 35.01 0.19 2.46
N PRO A 21 36.23 0.66 2.82
CA PRO A 21 36.98 0.16 3.98
C PRO A 21 36.34 0.52 5.33
N GLU A 22 35.42 1.49 5.36
CA GLU A 22 34.63 1.88 6.52
C GLU A 22 33.15 1.70 6.22
N GLU A 23 32.40 1.19 7.20
CA GLU A 23 30.94 1.21 7.18
C GLU A 23 30.46 2.66 7.24
N ARG A 24 29.63 3.05 6.28
CA ARG A 24 29.03 4.39 6.24
C ARG A 24 27.53 4.27 6.09
N ILE A 25 26.81 4.97 6.96
CA ILE A 25 25.37 5.16 6.79
C ILE A 25 25.17 6.09 5.60
N LYS A 26 24.37 5.64 4.64
CA LYS A 26 24.00 6.41 3.47
C LYS A 26 22.51 6.71 3.54
N GLU A 27 22.17 7.97 3.38
CA GLU A 27 20.79 8.46 3.33
C GLU A 27 20.42 8.76 1.88
N ILE A 28 19.26 8.28 1.43
CA ILE A 28 18.77 8.50 0.07
C ILE A 28 17.29 8.87 0.12
N ILE A 29 16.93 9.89 -0.65
CA ILE A 29 15.53 10.29 -0.86
C ILE A 29 14.95 9.44 -2.00
N LEU A 30 13.81 8.79 -1.74
CA LEU A 30 13.06 7.99 -2.71
C LEU A 30 12.03 8.85 -3.44
N ASP A 31 12.44 9.49 -4.54
CA ASP A 31 11.59 10.41 -5.30
C ASP A 31 11.56 10.13 -6.81
N GLU A 32 10.84 10.96 -7.55
CA GLU A 32 10.69 10.86 -9.01
C GLU A 32 11.99 11.18 -9.79
N SER A 33 13.06 11.62 -9.12
CA SER A 33 14.36 11.87 -9.75
C SER A 33 15.19 10.58 -9.94
N ASP A 34 14.81 9.51 -9.25
CA ASP A 34 15.37 8.17 -9.42
C ASP A 34 14.51 7.35 -10.41
N GLU A 35 14.98 7.23 -11.64
CA GLU A 35 14.28 6.47 -12.69
C GLU A 35 14.08 5.00 -12.32
N LEU A 36 15.03 4.41 -11.58
CA LEU A 36 14.95 3.01 -11.15
C LEU A 36 13.86 2.84 -10.08
N TRP A 37 13.72 3.81 -9.17
CA TRP A 37 12.60 3.85 -8.21
C TRP A 37 11.25 3.92 -8.93
N CYS A 38 11.09 4.83 -9.88
CA CYS A 38 9.84 5.01 -10.65
C CYS A 38 9.40 3.73 -11.35
N GLU A 39 10.35 2.96 -11.87
CA GLU A 39 10.08 1.69 -12.55
C GLU A 39 9.78 0.54 -11.58
N LEU A 40 10.45 0.48 -10.44
CA LEU A 40 10.40 -0.64 -9.50
C LEU A 40 9.32 -0.51 -8.42
N ARG A 41 8.93 0.71 -8.02
CA ARG A 41 8.06 0.98 -6.85
C ARG A 41 6.69 0.30 -6.87
N HIS A 42 6.23 -0.12 -8.05
CA HIS A 42 4.94 -0.81 -8.23
C HIS A 42 5.10 -2.30 -8.53
N GLN A 43 6.35 -2.78 -8.68
CA GLN A 43 6.65 -4.19 -8.93
C GLN A 43 6.49 -5.03 -7.67
N HIS A 44 6.20 -6.31 -7.85
CA HIS A 44 6.16 -7.25 -6.75
C HIS A 44 7.58 -7.57 -6.25
N ILE A 45 7.80 -7.60 -4.93
CA ILE A 45 9.14 -7.78 -4.35
C ILE A 45 9.86 -9.04 -4.86
N ALA A 46 9.10 -10.11 -5.14
CA ALA A 46 9.64 -11.37 -5.67
C ALA A 46 10.41 -11.23 -7.00
N VAL A 47 10.15 -10.17 -7.77
CA VAL A 47 10.84 -9.91 -9.05
C VAL A 47 11.82 -8.73 -8.97
N VAL A 48 11.73 -7.87 -7.95
CA VAL A 48 12.52 -6.64 -7.86
C VAL A 48 14.03 -6.93 -7.85
N SER A 49 14.52 -7.82 -6.98
CA SER A 49 15.95 -8.13 -6.91
C SER A 49 16.49 -8.68 -8.24
N GLN A 50 15.71 -9.52 -8.93
CA GLN A 50 16.07 -10.03 -10.26
C GLN A 50 16.09 -8.93 -11.31
N GLN A 51 15.13 -8.01 -11.30
CA GLN A 51 15.07 -6.87 -12.21
C GLN A 51 16.23 -5.90 -12.01
N VAL A 52 16.56 -5.56 -10.75
CA VAL A 52 17.73 -4.72 -10.42
C VAL A 52 19.01 -5.34 -10.96
N THR A 53 19.19 -6.66 -10.74
CA THR A 53 20.36 -7.40 -11.21
C THR A 53 20.43 -7.43 -12.74
N SER A 54 19.29 -7.71 -13.41
CA SER A 54 19.21 -7.71 -14.87
C SER A 54 19.55 -6.36 -15.48
N LYS A 55 19.07 -5.27 -14.88
CA LYS A 55 19.37 -3.90 -15.32
C LYS A 55 20.83 -3.52 -15.09
N LEU A 56 21.41 -3.88 -13.95
CA LEU A 56 22.85 -3.68 -13.70
C LEU A 56 23.70 -4.43 -14.74
N LYS A 57 23.32 -5.66 -15.09
CA LYS A 57 24.00 -6.45 -16.13
C LYS A 57 23.94 -5.77 -17.49
N LYS A 58 22.74 -5.33 -17.91
CA LYS A 58 22.57 -4.57 -19.16
C LYS A 58 23.40 -3.29 -19.17
N PHE A 59 23.41 -2.56 -18.06
CA PHE A 59 24.25 -1.37 -17.90
C PHE A 59 25.74 -1.69 -18.08
N ALA A 60 26.23 -2.77 -17.45
CA ALA A 60 27.63 -3.20 -17.59
C ALA A 60 27.98 -3.56 -19.05
N GLU A 61 27.08 -4.28 -19.74
CA GLU A 61 27.23 -4.65 -21.16
C GLU A 61 27.26 -3.42 -22.07
N ASP A 62 26.32 -2.49 -21.90
CA ASP A 62 26.21 -1.26 -22.69
C ASP A 62 27.45 -0.37 -22.53
N LYS A 63 28.03 -0.32 -21.33
CA LYS A 63 29.27 0.42 -21.05
C LYS A 63 30.53 -0.39 -21.37
N ARG A 64 30.40 -1.54 -22.05
CA ARG A 64 31.49 -2.43 -22.49
C ARG A 64 32.41 -2.89 -21.35
N MET A 65 31.83 -3.17 -20.19
CA MET A 65 32.53 -3.86 -19.11
C MET A 65 32.57 -5.36 -19.40
N VAL A 66 33.65 -5.83 -20.01
CA VAL A 66 33.93 -7.26 -20.25
C VAL A 66 34.33 -7.93 -18.92
N SER A 67 33.87 -9.09 -18.46
CA SER A 67 32.84 -10.04 -18.86
C SER A 67 31.89 -10.20 -17.67
N ALA A 68 30.63 -9.79 -17.77
CA ALA A 68 29.67 -10.11 -16.73
C ALA A 68 29.47 -11.63 -16.70
N GLY A 69 30.05 -12.31 -15.70
CA GLY A 69 29.69 -13.70 -15.40
C GLY A 69 28.17 -13.82 -15.19
N GLU A 70 27.64 -15.05 -15.22
CA GLU A 70 26.18 -15.28 -15.12
C GLU A 70 25.52 -14.64 -13.90
N LYS A 71 26.26 -14.38 -12.82
CA LYS A 71 25.77 -13.75 -11.60
C LYS A 71 26.49 -12.42 -11.34
N THR A 72 25.78 -11.31 -11.52
CA THR A 72 26.23 -9.98 -11.07
C THR A 72 25.84 -9.79 -9.61
N SER A 73 26.76 -9.32 -8.78
CA SER A 73 26.64 -9.21 -7.33
C SER A 73 27.02 -7.81 -6.83
N MET A 74 26.73 -7.51 -5.56
CA MET A 74 27.18 -6.28 -4.89
C MET A 74 28.71 -6.09 -4.91
N ARG A 75 29.47 -7.19 -5.00
CA ARG A 75 30.93 -7.12 -5.17
C ARG A 75 31.32 -6.57 -6.55
N ASP A 76 30.57 -6.94 -7.59
CA ASP A 76 30.80 -6.43 -8.93
C ASP A 76 30.49 -4.93 -8.99
N LEU A 77 29.41 -4.50 -8.34
CA LEU A 77 29.06 -3.09 -8.23
C LEU A 77 30.17 -2.25 -7.57
N SER A 78 30.75 -2.74 -6.48
CA SER A 78 31.90 -2.11 -5.81
C SER A 78 33.12 -2.00 -6.73
N GLN A 79 33.38 -3.02 -7.56
CA GLN A 79 34.47 -2.96 -8.54
C GLN A 79 34.17 -1.99 -9.68
N MET A 80 32.92 -1.93 -10.14
CA MET A 80 32.48 -1.01 -11.19
C MET A 80 32.63 0.44 -10.74
N LEU A 81 32.27 0.75 -9.49
CA LEU A 81 32.43 2.08 -8.88
C LEU A 81 33.89 2.55 -8.91
N LYS A 82 34.85 1.65 -8.67
CA LYS A 82 36.29 1.97 -8.73
C LYS A 82 36.80 2.18 -10.15
N LYS A 83 36.30 1.38 -11.11
CA LYS A 83 36.76 1.41 -12.51
C LYS A 83 36.17 2.56 -13.32
N MET A 84 34.97 3.03 -12.98
CA MET A 84 34.26 4.08 -13.72
C MET A 84 33.63 5.12 -12.80
N PRO A 85 34.44 6.05 -12.25
CA PRO A 85 33.94 7.13 -11.41
C PRO A 85 32.93 8.04 -12.14
N GLN A 86 33.01 8.14 -13.47
CA GLN A 86 32.05 8.90 -14.28
C GLN A 86 30.60 8.37 -14.19
N TYR A 87 30.40 7.10 -13.84
CA TYR A 87 29.08 6.48 -13.65
C TYR A 87 28.72 6.26 -12.18
N GLN A 88 29.43 6.92 -11.26
CA GLN A 88 29.23 6.73 -9.83
C GLN A 88 27.77 6.99 -9.39
N LYS A 89 27.10 8.00 -9.98
CA LYS A 89 25.70 8.32 -9.67
C LYS A 89 24.75 7.16 -10.02
N GLU A 90 24.86 6.62 -11.24
CA GLU A 90 24.01 5.51 -11.72
C GLU A 90 24.27 4.22 -10.92
N LEU A 91 25.55 3.89 -10.69
CA LEU A 91 25.93 2.72 -9.89
C LEU A 91 25.48 2.85 -8.42
N SER A 92 25.49 4.07 -7.88
CA SER A 92 24.96 4.38 -6.56
C SER A 92 23.45 4.12 -6.46
N MET A 93 22.67 4.37 -7.52
CA MET A 93 21.23 4.06 -7.55
C MET A 93 21.01 2.54 -7.51
N TYR A 94 21.74 1.76 -8.33
CA TYR A 94 21.65 0.30 -8.27
C TYR A 94 21.96 -0.25 -6.86
N SER A 95 23.00 0.28 -6.19
CA SER A 95 23.33 -0.10 -4.81
C SER A 95 22.15 0.12 -3.88
N THR A 96 21.52 1.29 -3.94
CA THR A 96 20.38 1.64 -3.09
C THR A 96 19.23 0.65 -3.26
N HIS A 97 18.84 0.33 -4.50
CA HIS A 97 17.72 -0.59 -4.74
C HIS A 97 18.05 -2.05 -4.43
N PHE A 98 19.32 -2.45 -4.47
CA PHE A 98 19.75 -3.76 -3.96
C PHE A 98 19.53 -3.86 -2.45
N HIS A 99 20.05 -2.91 -1.68
CA HIS A 99 19.88 -2.88 -0.22
C HIS A 99 18.41 -2.76 0.17
N LEU A 100 17.65 -1.88 -0.49
CA LEU A 100 16.22 -1.70 -0.20
C LEU A 100 15.43 -3.00 -0.41
N ALA A 101 15.71 -3.73 -1.49
CA ALA A 101 15.05 -5.01 -1.76
C ALA A 101 15.51 -6.13 -0.80
N GLU A 102 16.78 -6.15 -0.44
CA GLU A 102 17.36 -7.08 0.55
C GLU A 102 16.75 -6.87 1.93
N ASP A 103 16.74 -5.64 2.43
CA ASP A 103 16.16 -5.28 3.73
C ASP A 103 14.66 -5.63 3.77
N CYS A 104 13.91 -5.30 2.71
CA CYS A 104 12.50 -5.69 2.60
C CYS A 104 12.33 -7.20 2.70
N MET A 105 13.15 -7.97 1.99
CA MET A 105 13.03 -9.43 1.95
C MET A 105 13.43 -10.06 3.29
N GLN A 106 14.46 -9.52 3.94
CA GLN A 106 14.91 -9.97 5.26
C GLN A 106 13.78 -9.76 6.29
N THR A 107 13.24 -8.53 6.40
CA THR A 107 12.12 -8.24 7.33
C THR A 107 10.88 -9.08 7.01
N TYR A 108 10.62 -9.37 5.73
CA TYR A 108 9.52 -10.25 5.35
C TYR A 108 9.70 -11.69 5.83
N GLN A 109 10.90 -12.25 5.64
CA GLN A 109 11.21 -13.63 6.03
C GLN A 109 11.18 -13.80 7.56
N ASP A 110 11.74 -12.82 8.28
CA ASP A 110 11.86 -12.87 9.73
C ASP A 110 10.51 -12.64 10.44
N HIS A 111 9.67 -11.76 9.87
CA HIS A 111 8.47 -11.27 10.56
C HIS A 111 7.19 -11.34 9.72
N ALA A 112 7.14 -10.66 8.57
CA ALA A 112 5.86 -10.37 7.91
C ALA A 112 5.17 -11.59 7.26
N ASN A 113 5.92 -12.62 6.85
CA ASN A 113 5.39 -13.77 6.11
C ASN A 113 4.24 -14.50 6.85
N LYS A 114 4.37 -14.68 8.18
CA LYS A 114 3.32 -15.31 8.99
C LYS A 114 2.06 -14.45 9.10
N LEU A 115 2.21 -13.12 9.09
CA LEU A 115 1.11 -12.16 9.16
C LEU A 115 0.35 -12.14 7.82
N CYS A 116 1.08 -12.01 6.70
CA CYS A 116 0.48 -11.88 5.37
C CYS A 116 -0.50 -13.00 5.04
N LYS A 117 -0.20 -14.25 5.43
CA LYS A 117 -1.13 -15.37 5.21
C LYS A 117 -2.50 -15.10 5.86
N VAL A 118 -2.48 -14.77 7.15
CA VAL A 118 -3.71 -14.51 7.92
C VAL A 118 -4.41 -13.25 7.42
N GLU A 119 -3.66 -12.18 7.13
CA GLU A 119 -4.20 -10.94 6.57
C GLU A 119 -4.93 -11.19 5.24
N GLN A 120 -4.33 -11.95 4.32
CA GLN A 120 -4.95 -12.27 3.04
C GLN A 120 -6.20 -13.14 3.22
N ASP A 121 -6.15 -14.16 4.08
CA ASP A 121 -7.32 -15.00 4.36
C ASP A 121 -8.50 -14.19 4.93
N LEU A 122 -8.21 -13.25 5.84
CA LEU A 122 -9.22 -12.37 6.43
C LEU A 122 -9.76 -11.35 5.42
N ALA A 123 -8.89 -10.69 4.65
CA ALA A 123 -9.30 -9.69 3.66
C ALA A 123 -10.08 -10.32 2.50
N MET A 124 -9.71 -11.54 2.10
CA MET A 124 -10.36 -12.27 1.01
C MET A 124 -11.63 -13.02 1.46
N GLY A 125 -11.69 -13.43 2.73
CA GLY A 125 -12.71 -14.35 3.24
C GLY A 125 -12.57 -15.79 2.73
N THR A 126 -11.49 -16.07 2.00
CA THR A 126 -11.14 -17.34 1.36
C THR A 126 -9.65 -17.60 1.50
N ASP A 127 -9.23 -18.86 1.50
CA ASP A 127 -7.81 -19.24 1.47
C ASP A 127 -7.21 -19.16 0.06
N ALA A 128 -5.94 -19.54 -0.09
CA ALA A 128 -5.23 -19.44 -1.37
C ALA A 128 -5.82 -20.33 -2.46
N GLU A 129 -6.57 -21.37 -2.07
CA GLU A 129 -7.28 -22.31 -2.92
C GLU A 129 -8.71 -21.82 -3.26
N GLY A 130 -9.16 -20.72 -2.65
CA GLY A 130 -10.49 -20.13 -2.86
C GLY A 130 -11.57 -20.69 -1.92
N GLU A 131 -11.20 -21.52 -0.95
CA GLU A 131 -12.14 -22.11 0.00
C GLU A 131 -12.48 -21.11 1.11
N ARG A 132 -13.75 -21.06 1.50
CA ARG A 132 -14.21 -20.11 2.53
C ARG A 132 -13.58 -20.44 3.89
N ILE A 133 -13.06 -19.41 4.55
CA ILE A 133 -12.53 -19.53 5.90
C ILE A 133 -13.68 -19.76 6.90
N LYS A 134 -13.73 -20.96 7.49
CA LYS A 134 -14.78 -21.34 8.46
C LYS A 134 -14.46 -20.86 9.87
N ASP A 135 -13.27 -21.22 10.35
CA ASP A 135 -12.80 -20.89 11.69
C ASP A 135 -11.64 -19.89 11.62
N HIS A 136 -11.98 -18.62 11.83
CA HIS A 136 -11.01 -17.52 11.80
C HIS A 136 -10.13 -17.52 13.06
N MET A 137 -10.65 -18.02 14.20
CA MET A 137 -9.90 -18.01 15.46
C MET A 137 -8.72 -18.97 15.41
N ARG A 138 -8.89 -20.12 14.75
CA ARG A 138 -7.81 -21.10 14.56
C ARG A 138 -6.56 -20.51 13.91
N THR A 139 -6.70 -19.57 12.98
CA THR A 139 -5.57 -18.92 12.30
C THR A 139 -5.10 -17.66 13.01
N MET A 140 -6.01 -16.90 13.64
CA MET A 140 -5.67 -15.66 14.32
C MET A 140 -5.03 -15.86 15.69
N VAL A 141 -5.55 -16.76 16.53
CA VAL A 141 -5.11 -16.91 17.94
C VAL A 141 -3.60 -17.15 18.04
N PRO A 142 -2.96 -17.99 17.22
CA PRO A 142 -1.50 -18.15 17.24
C PRO A 142 -0.74 -16.84 17.04
N ILE A 143 -1.23 -15.92 16.21
CA ILE A 143 -0.62 -14.60 15.99
C ILE A 143 -0.87 -13.68 17.19
N LEU A 144 -2.06 -13.71 17.77
CA LEU A 144 -2.42 -12.83 18.88
C LEU A 144 -1.63 -13.15 20.15
N ILE A 145 -1.36 -14.42 20.43
CA ILE A 145 -0.61 -14.82 21.64
C ILE A 145 0.92 -14.81 21.44
N ASP A 146 1.41 -14.60 20.22
CA ASP A 146 2.84 -14.57 19.92
C ASP A 146 3.46 -13.27 20.44
N GLU A 147 4.37 -13.37 21.40
CA GLU A 147 5.05 -12.24 22.03
C GLU A 147 6.02 -11.53 21.07
N SER A 148 6.47 -12.19 20.00
CA SER A 148 7.30 -11.57 18.96
C SER A 148 6.51 -10.66 18.02
N VAL A 149 5.17 -10.73 18.04
CA VAL A 149 4.31 -9.92 17.18
C VAL A 149 3.94 -8.62 17.90
N SER A 150 4.15 -7.49 17.22
CA SER A 150 3.85 -6.17 17.77
C SER A 150 2.36 -6.00 18.07
N ALA A 151 2.03 -5.08 18.98
CA ALA A 151 0.64 -4.73 19.27
C ALA A 151 -0.10 -4.20 18.03
N TYR A 152 0.58 -3.40 17.20
CA TYR A 152 0.03 -2.87 15.95
C TYR A 152 -0.26 -3.99 14.92
N ASP A 153 0.62 -4.98 14.78
CA ASP A 153 0.36 -6.11 13.90
C ASP A 153 -0.82 -6.96 14.39
N LYS A 154 -0.91 -7.20 15.71
CA LYS A 154 -2.08 -7.87 16.30
C LYS A 154 -3.37 -7.09 16.06
N LEU A 155 -3.31 -5.75 16.19
CA LEU A 155 -4.44 -4.87 15.90
C LEU A 155 -4.85 -4.91 14.41
N ARG A 156 -3.90 -4.99 13.47
CA ARG A 156 -4.21 -5.20 12.03
C ARG A 156 -5.01 -6.49 11.80
N ILE A 157 -4.62 -7.58 12.46
CA ILE A 157 -5.34 -8.86 12.38
C ILE A 157 -6.75 -8.75 12.98
N ILE A 158 -6.89 -8.15 14.17
CA ILE A 158 -8.20 -7.94 14.81
C ILE A 158 -9.10 -7.02 13.95
N TYR A 159 -8.53 -5.96 13.38
CA TYR A 159 -9.20 -5.05 12.45
C TYR A 159 -9.80 -5.83 11.27
N LEU A 160 -8.99 -6.62 10.56
CA LEU A 160 -9.43 -7.36 9.38
C LEU A 160 -10.52 -8.38 9.75
N TYR A 161 -10.39 -9.03 10.90
CA TYR A 161 -11.41 -9.94 11.41
C TYR A 161 -12.75 -9.25 11.67
N VAL A 162 -12.74 -8.12 12.36
CA VAL A 162 -13.97 -7.35 12.66
C VAL A 162 -14.63 -6.92 11.35
N VAL A 163 -13.85 -6.40 10.40
CA VAL A 163 -14.34 -6.01 9.08
C VAL A 163 -14.97 -7.19 8.34
N GLN A 164 -14.27 -8.33 8.28
CA GLN A 164 -14.73 -9.54 7.59
C GLN A 164 -16.00 -10.15 8.22
N ARG A 165 -16.18 -10.00 9.54
CA ARG A 165 -17.36 -10.47 10.28
C ARG A 165 -18.51 -9.47 10.30
N CYS A 166 -18.33 -8.28 9.71
CA CYS A 166 -19.26 -7.15 9.79
C CYS A 166 -19.50 -6.71 11.25
N GLY A 167 -18.51 -6.88 12.13
CA GLY A 167 -18.59 -6.65 13.57
C GLY A 167 -18.55 -7.93 14.41
N THR A 168 -18.36 -7.77 15.72
CA THR A 168 -18.27 -8.84 16.73
C THR A 168 -18.96 -8.43 18.03
N SER A 169 -19.16 -9.34 18.98
CA SER A 169 -19.72 -8.96 20.29
C SER A 169 -18.69 -8.24 21.15
N GLU A 170 -19.15 -7.37 22.06
CA GLU A 170 -18.28 -6.66 23.00
C GLU A 170 -17.41 -7.61 23.82
N GLU A 171 -18.01 -8.70 24.33
CA GLU A 171 -17.29 -9.73 25.08
C GLU A 171 -16.18 -10.39 24.26
N ASN A 172 -16.44 -10.68 22.98
CA ASN A 172 -15.43 -11.30 22.12
C ASN A 172 -14.30 -10.31 21.79
N LEU A 173 -14.61 -9.04 21.54
CA LEU A 173 -13.59 -8.02 21.31
C LEU A 173 -12.70 -7.83 22.55
N ILE A 174 -13.28 -7.79 23.75
CA ILE A 174 -12.52 -7.71 25.01
C ILE A 174 -11.58 -8.90 25.14
N LYS A 175 -12.05 -10.13 24.88
CA LYS A 175 -11.21 -11.34 24.94
C LYS A 175 -10.07 -11.29 23.91
N LEU A 176 -10.33 -10.86 22.68
CA LEU A 176 -9.31 -10.71 21.65
C LEU A 176 -8.21 -9.73 22.08
N ILE A 177 -8.61 -8.56 22.60
CA ILE A 177 -7.69 -7.53 23.11
C ILE A 177 -6.85 -8.06 24.28
N GLN A 178 -7.49 -8.78 25.22
CA GLN A 178 -6.83 -9.36 26.40
C GLN A 178 -5.82 -10.45 26.01
N HIS A 179 -6.21 -11.40 25.17
CA HIS A 179 -5.30 -12.46 24.70
C HIS A 179 -4.15 -11.93 23.86
N ALA A 180 -4.40 -10.83 23.13
CA ALA A 180 -3.37 -10.14 22.36
C ALA A 180 -2.43 -9.27 23.22
N GLN A 181 -2.72 -9.11 24.51
CA GLN A 181 -1.98 -8.26 25.45
C GLN A 181 -1.80 -6.81 24.94
N ILE A 182 -2.83 -6.27 24.26
CA ILE A 182 -2.76 -4.90 23.72
C ILE A 182 -2.75 -3.89 24.88
N PRO A 183 -1.84 -2.91 24.89
CA PRO A 183 -1.81 -1.84 25.89
C PRO A 183 -3.13 -1.06 25.95
N THR A 184 -3.50 -0.61 27.16
CA THR A 184 -4.73 0.16 27.40
C THR A 184 -4.91 1.38 26.48
N PRO A 185 -3.87 2.20 26.19
CA PRO A 185 -4.03 3.33 25.25
C PRO A 185 -4.50 2.89 23.85
N GLN A 186 -4.01 1.74 23.38
CA GLN A 186 -4.27 1.21 22.04
C GLN A 186 -5.55 0.35 21.97
N ALA A 187 -6.14 -0.03 23.12
CA ALA A 187 -7.31 -0.91 23.19
C ALA A 187 -8.58 -0.34 22.51
N ASN A 188 -8.65 0.98 22.33
CA ASN A 188 -9.78 1.64 21.67
C ASN A 188 -9.64 1.78 20.16
N ILE A 189 -8.47 1.50 19.58
CA ILE A 189 -8.21 1.64 18.13
C ILE A 189 -9.27 0.90 17.31
N ILE A 190 -9.58 -0.35 17.68
CA ILE A 190 -10.60 -1.15 16.98
C ILE A 190 -12.00 -0.56 17.13
N ARG A 191 -12.35 0.00 18.30
CA ARG A 191 -13.65 0.65 18.53
C ARG A 191 -13.80 1.93 17.72
N ASN A 192 -12.70 2.68 17.55
CA ASN A 192 -12.70 3.95 16.84
C ASN A 192 -12.99 3.83 15.35
N LEU A 193 -12.91 2.63 14.77
CA LEU A 193 -13.37 2.34 13.41
C LEU A 193 -14.86 2.67 13.18
N ALA A 194 -15.67 2.60 14.24
CA ALA A 194 -17.07 2.99 14.18
C ALA A 194 -17.26 4.46 13.77
N ASN A 195 -16.30 5.34 14.09
CA ASN A 195 -16.32 6.75 13.68
C ASN A 195 -16.13 6.92 12.16
N LEU A 196 -15.57 5.92 11.48
CA LEU A 196 -15.43 5.86 10.02
C LEU A 196 -16.58 5.10 9.34
N GLY A 197 -17.64 4.75 10.10
CA GLY A 197 -18.79 4.01 9.60
C GLY A 197 -18.55 2.51 9.40
N VAL A 198 -17.44 1.97 9.92
CA VAL A 198 -17.16 0.53 9.89
C VAL A 198 -17.93 -0.15 11.04
N PRO A 199 -18.68 -1.23 10.78
CA PRO A 199 -19.38 -1.95 11.84
C PRO A 199 -18.40 -2.72 12.73
N VAL A 200 -18.32 -2.35 14.01
CA VAL A 200 -17.40 -2.97 15.00
C VAL A 200 -18.14 -3.87 15.99
N ILE A 201 -19.13 -3.32 16.70
CA ILE A 201 -19.88 -4.05 17.71
C ILE A 201 -21.25 -4.45 17.16
N GLN A 202 -21.57 -5.73 17.28
CA GLN A 202 -22.91 -6.28 17.03
C GLN A 202 -23.55 -6.62 18.37
N ASP A 203 -24.55 -5.85 18.78
CA ASP A 203 -25.37 -6.22 19.93
C ASP A 203 -26.26 -7.42 19.58
N ALA A 204 -26.45 -8.34 20.52
CA ALA A 204 -27.42 -9.43 20.39
C ALA A 204 -28.85 -8.92 20.15
N ALA A 205 -29.16 -7.69 20.62
CA ALA A 205 -30.42 -6.99 20.36
C ALA A 205 -30.50 -6.29 18.99
N GLY A 206 -29.38 -6.12 18.29
CA GLY A 206 -29.29 -5.48 16.98
C GLY A 206 -29.72 -6.37 15.81
N GLY A 207 -29.86 -7.68 16.05
CA GLY A 207 -30.30 -8.70 15.09
C GLY A 207 -31.82 -8.88 14.99
N GLY A 208 -32.62 -7.85 15.33
CA GLY A 208 -34.06 -7.88 15.10
C GLY A 208 -34.39 -8.09 13.61
N ILE A 209 -35.40 -8.93 13.33
CA ILE A 209 -35.93 -9.16 12.00
C ILE A 209 -36.25 -7.81 11.34
N GLY A 210 -35.51 -7.44 10.29
CA GLY A 210 -35.78 -6.22 9.49
C GLY A 210 -34.71 -5.12 9.52
N ARG A 211 -33.67 -5.17 10.37
CA ARG A 211 -32.54 -4.21 10.26
C ARG A 211 -31.55 -4.63 9.18
N ARG A 212 -31.36 -3.78 8.16
CA ARG A 212 -30.33 -3.98 7.12
C ARG A 212 -28.94 -3.82 7.74
N LYS A 213 -28.06 -4.79 7.50
CA LYS A 213 -26.64 -4.68 7.85
C LYS A 213 -26.03 -3.45 7.16
N VAL A 214 -25.08 -2.80 7.83
CA VAL A 214 -24.29 -1.73 7.23
C VAL A 214 -23.61 -2.29 5.97
N PRO A 215 -23.82 -1.69 4.78
CA PRO A 215 -23.20 -2.19 3.56
C PRO A 215 -21.68 -2.16 3.64
N GLN A 216 -21.02 -3.24 3.24
CA GLN A 216 -19.56 -3.33 3.14
C GLN A 216 -19.16 -3.63 1.69
N PRO A 217 -19.27 -2.65 0.77
CA PRO A 217 -19.06 -2.87 -0.67
C PRO A 217 -17.61 -3.25 -1.00
N TYR A 218 -16.66 -2.92 -0.10
CA TYR A 218 -15.25 -3.25 -0.25
C TYR A 218 -14.94 -4.74 -0.04
N LEU A 219 -15.82 -5.54 0.57
CA LEU A 219 -15.57 -6.97 0.78
C LEU A 219 -15.60 -7.73 -0.56
N PRO A 220 -14.71 -8.70 -0.80
CA PRO A 220 -14.63 -9.40 -2.08
C PRO A 220 -15.91 -10.15 -2.46
N SER A 221 -16.65 -10.65 -1.46
CA SER A 221 -17.96 -11.28 -1.65
C SER A 221 -19.04 -10.33 -2.19
N ASN A 222 -18.87 -9.01 -2.04
CA ASN A 222 -19.77 -7.97 -2.52
C ASN A 222 -19.24 -7.26 -3.78
N ARG A 223 -18.09 -7.69 -4.30
CA ARG A 223 -17.43 -7.11 -5.46
C ARG A 223 -17.65 -7.96 -6.70
N ARG A 224 -17.41 -7.36 -7.87
CA ARG A 224 -17.47 -8.09 -9.14
C ARG A 224 -16.35 -9.12 -9.17
N GLN A 225 -16.68 -10.36 -9.54
CA GLN A 225 -15.68 -11.37 -9.83
C GLN A 225 -14.87 -10.92 -11.05
N LYS A 226 -13.54 -10.85 -10.88
CA LYS A 226 -12.61 -10.61 -11.98
C LYS A 226 -11.96 -11.95 -12.32
N GLU A 227 -11.67 -12.18 -13.60
CA GLU A 227 -10.82 -13.32 -13.97
C GLU A 227 -9.47 -13.14 -13.29
N ASP A 228 -9.12 -14.09 -12.43
CA ASP A 228 -7.85 -14.06 -11.71
C ASP A 228 -6.73 -14.45 -12.68
N GLY A 229 -5.93 -13.47 -13.07
CA GLY A 229 -4.58 -13.74 -13.56
C GLY A 229 -3.75 -14.44 -12.47
N PRO A 230 -2.56 -14.97 -12.81
CA PRO A 230 -1.67 -15.56 -11.81
C PRO A 230 -1.35 -14.54 -10.71
N ARG A 231 -1.80 -14.80 -9.49
CA ARG A 231 -1.53 -13.97 -8.30
C ARG A 231 -0.55 -14.69 -7.37
N TYR A 232 0.29 -13.91 -6.70
CA TYR A 232 1.06 -14.42 -5.57
C TYR A 232 0.10 -14.71 -4.39
N GLN A 233 0.28 -15.84 -3.70
CA GLN A 233 -0.61 -16.27 -2.61
C GLN A 233 -0.74 -15.22 -1.50
N MET A 234 0.33 -14.46 -1.23
CA MET A 234 0.36 -13.39 -0.22
C MET A 234 -0.07 -12.02 -0.75
N SER A 235 -0.52 -11.93 -2.00
CA SER A 235 -0.89 -10.68 -2.69
C SER A 235 -2.20 -10.84 -3.48
N ARG A 236 -3.21 -11.49 -2.88
CA ARG A 236 -4.52 -11.75 -3.50
C ARG A 236 -5.43 -10.53 -3.49
N TRP A 237 -5.45 -9.81 -2.37
CA TRP A 237 -6.27 -8.61 -2.17
C TRP A 237 -6.01 -7.54 -3.23
N THR A 238 -7.08 -6.91 -3.69
CA THR A 238 -7.05 -5.74 -4.59
C THR A 238 -7.80 -4.59 -3.93
N PRO A 239 -7.23 -3.39 -3.78
CA PRO A 239 -7.94 -2.25 -3.19
C PRO A 239 -9.27 -1.97 -3.90
N TYR A 240 -10.31 -1.66 -3.12
CA TYR A 240 -11.65 -1.39 -3.67
C TYR A 240 -11.67 -0.17 -4.60
N ILE A 241 -10.81 0.82 -4.35
CA ILE A 241 -10.70 2.01 -5.22
C ILE A 241 -10.33 1.66 -6.66
N LYS A 242 -9.64 0.54 -6.91
CA LYS A 242 -9.36 0.07 -8.27
C LYS A 242 -10.63 -0.24 -9.03
N ASP A 243 -11.59 -0.90 -8.37
CA ASP A 243 -12.89 -1.20 -8.97
C ASP A 243 -13.64 0.09 -9.30
N LEU A 244 -13.58 1.08 -8.39
CA LEU A 244 -14.18 2.40 -8.62
C LEU A 244 -13.53 3.16 -9.78
N MET A 245 -12.20 3.10 -9.88
CA MET A 245 -11.44 3.71 -10.98
C MET A 245 -11.79 3.07 -12.32
N GLU A 246 -11.85 1.74 -12.40
CA GLU A 246 -12.24 1.01 -13.60
C GLU A 246 -13.70 1.31 -13.97
N ASP A 247 -14.61 1.30 -13.00
CA ASP A 247 -16.01 1.65 -13.22
C ASP A 247 -16.20 3.07 -13.72
N ALA A 248 -15.47 4.03 -13.17
CA ALA A 248 -15.49 5.41 -13.65
C ALA A 248 -14.93 5.52 -15.08
N CYS A 249 -13.84 4.81 -15.40
CA CYS A 249 -13.26 4.80 -16.75
C CYS A 249 -14.22 4.21 -17.81
N GLU A 250 -15.10 3.30 -17.39
CA GLU A 250 -16.08 2.59 -18.23
C GLU A 250 -17.49 3.18 -18.16
N ASP A 251 -17.69 4.29 -17.45
CA ASP A 251 -19.01 4.90 -17.20
C ASP A 251 -20.03 3.94 -16.52
N LYS A 252 -19.54 3.02 -15.67
CA LYS A 252 -20.31 2.01 -14.93
C LYS A 252 -20.42 2.28 -13.43
N LEU A 253 -19.88 3.41 -12.95
CA LEU A 253 -19.95 3.79 -11.54
C LEU A 253 -21.41 4.01 -11.12
N ASP A 254 -21.85 3.38 -10.03
CA ASP A 254 -23.25 3.45 -9.59
C ASP A 254 -23.65 4.88 -9.20
N PRO A 255 -24.56 5.53 -9.94
CA PRO A 255 -24.97 6.91 -9.67
C PRO A 255 -25.77 7.06 -8.37
N LYS A 256 -26.30 5.97 -7.79
CA LYS A 256 -26.96 5.99 -6.48
C LYS A 256 -25.96 6.09 -5.33
N LEU A 257 -24.80 5.45 -5.48
CA LEU A 257 -23.73 5.48 -4.48
C LEU A 257 -22.79 6.68 -4.69
N PHE A 258 -22.59 7.08 -5.94
CA PHE A 258 -21.70 8.18 -6.33
C PHE A 258 -22.44 9.21 -7.21
N PRO A 259 -23.40 9.96 -6.64
CA PRO A 259 -24.16 10.95 -7.40
C PRO A 259 -23.29 12.15 -7.81
N CYS A 260 -23.52 12.66 -9.03
CA CYS A 260 -22.91 13.92 -9.46
C CYS A 260 -23.65 15.11 -8.84
N PHE A 261 -22.91 16.04 -8.23
CA PHE A 261 -23.46 17.33 -7.85
C PHE A 261 -23.90 18.12 -9.10
N GLY A 262 -25.09 18.72 -9.08
CA GLY A 262 -25.56 19.60 -10.16
C GLY A 262 -26.13 18.91 -11.41
N GLY A 263 -26.54 17.65 -11.35
CA GLY A 263 -27.28 16.96 -12.43
C GLY A 263 -26.43 16.16 -13.42
N GLY A 264 -25.12 16.02 -13.15
CA GLY A 264 -24.20 15.24 -13.98
C GLY A 264 -23.89 15.86 -15.34
N PRO A 265 -22.92 15.32 -16.08
CA PRO A 265 -22.63 15.79 -17.43
C PRO A 265 -23.86 15.59 -18.31
N VAL A 266 -24.37 16.67 -18.90
CA VAL A 266 -25.47 16.65 -19.87
C VAL A 266 -25.03 15.83 -21.09
N ARG A 267 -25.41 14.54 -21.12
CA ARG A 267 -25.17 13.65 -22.26
C ARG A 267 -26.19 13.97 -23.36
N GLY A 268 -25.90 14.99 -24.16
CA GLY A 268 -26.55 15.15 -25.46
C GLY A 268 -26.12 14.02 -26.41
N PRO A 269 -27.00 13.52 -27.29
CA PRO A 269 -26.63 12.56 -28.31
C PRO A 269 -25.80 13.29 -29.39
N GLY A 270 -24.48 13.26 -29.27
CA GLY A 270 -23.57 13.84 -30.25
C GLY A 270 -22.17 13.23 -30.16
N PRO A 271 -21.40 13.19 -31.26
CA PRO A 271 -20.02 12.69 -31.24
C PRO A 271 -19.19 13.49 -30.23
N ARG A 272 -18.26 12.83 -29.52
CA ARG A 272 -17.29 13.44 -28.60
C ARG A 272 -16.37 14.41 -29.36
N GLY A 273 -16.88 15.60 -29.65
CA GLY A 273 -16.18 16.70 -30.31
C GLY A 273 -16.71 18.01 -29.77
N GLY A 274 -16.24 18.41 -28.58
CA GLY A 274 -16.68 19.63 -27.91
C GLY A 274 -15.59 20.15 -26.98
N ALA A 275 -14.87 21.16 -27.47
CA ALA A 275 -13.93 22.07 -26.81
C ALA A 275 -13.37 21.63 -25.45
N ALA A 276 -12.13 21.16 -25.44
CA ALA A 276 -11.31 21.15 -24.24
C ALA A 276 -11.22 22.57 -23.68
N SER A 277 -11.70 22.77 -22.45
CA SER A 277 -11.41 23.98 -21.67
C SER A 277 -9.91 24.05 -21.43
N MET A 278 -9.19 24.79 -22.29
CA MET A 278 -7.77 25.05 -22.12
C MET A 278 -7.59 26.00 -20.95
N SER A 279 -7.04 25.49 -19.84
CA SER A 279 -6.50 26.33 -18.78
C SER A 279 -5.26 27.04 -19.32
N ALA A 280 -5.44 28.28 -19.76
CA ALA A 280 -4.35 29.18 -20.11
C ALA A 280 -3.74 29.73 -18.83
N ARG A 281 -2.75 29.03 -18.25
CA ARG A 281 -1.69 29.55 -17.33
C ARG A 281 -0.92 28.39 -16.69
N TYR A 282 0.07 27.85 -17.39
CA TYR A 282 1.27 27.37 -16.72
C TYR A 282 2.46 27.40 -17.68
N GLY A 283 3.43 28.26 -17.39
CA GLY A 283 4.63 28.46 -18.20
C GLY A 283 5.49 27.20 -18.24
N GLN A 284 5.76 26.71 -19.45
CA GLN A 284 6.62 25.57 -19.73
C GLN A 284 8.06 26.03 -19.92
N TRP A 285 8.82 26.21 -18.83
CA TRP A 285 10.25 26.57 -18.94
C TRP A 285 11.23 25.48 -18.47
N HIS A 286 10.77 24.34 -17.97
CA HIS A 286 11.62 23.16 -17.69
C HIS A 286 10.82 21.85 -17.79
N ARG A 287 10.66 21.26 -18.98
CA ARG A 287 10.15 19.88 -19.05
C ARG A 287 10.90 19.04 -20.08
N ASP A 288 11.49 17.96 -19.59
CA ASP A 288 12.21 16.97 -20.37
C ASP A 288 11.32 16.31 -21.43
N LYS A 289 11.90 16.04 -22.59
CA LYS A 289 11.22 15.57 -23.81
C LYS A 289 10.82 14.08 -23.78
N SER A 290 11.08 13.36 -22.69
CA SER A 290 10.85 11.91 -22.59
C SER A 290 9.43 11.50 -22.17
N GLN A 291 8.62 12.42 -21.63
CA GLN A 291 7.22 12.15 -21.27
C GLN A 291 6.27 13.02 -22.10
N GLN A 292 5.71 12.43 -23.17
CA GLN A 292 4.54 13.04 -23.83
C GLN A 292 3.47 13.27 -22.76
N PRO A 293 2.95 14.51 -22.59
CA PRO A 293 1.80 14.72 -21.70
C PRO A 293 0.67 13.84 -22.20
N ARG A 294 0.18 12.93 -21.35
CA ARG A 294 -1.04 12.18 -21.63
C ARG A 294 -2.16 13.20 -21.84
N SER A 295 -2.58 13.37 -23.09
CA SER A 295 -3.63 14.29 -23.49
C SER A 295 -4.94 13.51 -23.48
N GLY A 296 -5.56 13.41 -22.30
CA GLY A 296 -6.78 12.65 -22.08
C GLY A 296 -7.65 13.30 -21.00
N PRO A 297 -8.94 12.92 -20.90
CA PRO A 297 -9.77 13.33 -19.78
C PRO A 297 -9.13 12.93 -18.45
N ARG A 298 -9.20 13.83 -17.46
CA ARG A 298 -8.68 13.60 -16.12
C ARG A 298 -9.76 13.02 -15.22
N LEU A 299 -9.37 12.01 -14.45
CA LEU A 299 -10.21 11.43 -13.42
C LEU A 299 -9.50 11.59 -12.08
N ILE A 300 -10.07 12.42 -11.19
CA ILE A 300 -9.43 12.77 -9.91
C ILE A 300 -10.20 12.09 -8.77
N PHE A 301 -9.50 11.28 -8.00
CA PHE A 301 -9.98 10.70 -6.74
C PHE A 301 -9.32 11.42 -5.56
N PHE A 302 -10.13 11.83 -4.58
CA PHE A 302 -9.64 12.40 -3.33
C PHE A 302 -10.21 11.64 -2.14
N VAL A 303 -9.34 11.09 -1.30
CA VAL A 303 -9.71 10.32 -0.10
C VAL A 303 -9.48 11.17 1.16
N VAL A 304 -10.57 11.58 1.80
CA VAL A 304 -10.52 12.26 3.10
C VAL A 304 -10.12 11.23 4.16
N GLY A 305 -9.06 11.50 4.91
CA GLY A 305 -8.49 10.56 5.89
C GLY A 305 -7.23 9.84 5.41
N GLY A 306 -6.79 10.09 4.17
CA GLY A 306 -5.51 9.66 3.64
C GLY A 306 -5.62 8.57 2.57
N VAL A 307 -4.52 8.32 1.86
CA VAL A 307 -4.44 7.32 0.78
C VAL A 307 -3.24 6.40 0.99
N SER A 308 -3.44 5.09 0.83
CA SER A 308 -2.36 4.11 0.95
C SER A 308 -1.52 3.99 -0.33
N TYR A 309 -0.27 3.54 -0.21
CA TYR A 309 0.57 3.21 -1.36
C TYR A 309 -0.05 2.17 -2.30
N SER A 310 -0.87 1.25 -1.77
CA SER A 310 -1.56 0.24 -2.57
C SER A 310 -2.65 0.85 -3.47
N GLU A 311 -3.33 1.88 -2.98
CA GLU A 311 -4.33 2.63 -3.74
C GLU A 311 -3.67 3.56 -4.76
N MET A 312 -2.54 4.19 -4.39
CA MET A 312 -1.71 4.95 -5.33
C MET A 312 -1.27 4.08 -6.52
N ARG A 313 -0.79 2.85 -6.25
CA ARG A 313 -0.44 1.87 -7.29
C ARG A 313 -1.60 1.58 -8.24
N CYS A 314 -2.83 1.51 -7.73
CA CYS A 314 -4.02 1.23 -8.54
C CYS A 314 -4.25 2.29 -9.62
N ALA A 315 -3.97 3.57 -9.36
CA ALA A 315 -4.10 4.62 -10.38
C ALA A 315 -3.19 4.34 -11.59
N TYR A 316 -1.93 3.96 -11.34
CA TYR A 316 -0.97 3.58 -12.39
C TYR A 316 -1.39 2.31 -13.13
N GLU A 317 -1.86 1.30 -12.39
CA GLU A 317 -2.35 0.04 -12.99
C GLU A 317 -3.53 0.31 -13.92
N VAL A 318 -4.53 1.09 -13.47
CA VAL A 318 -5.72 1.40 -14.27
C VAL A 318 -5.35 2.19 -15.52
N MET A 319 -4.43 3.17 -15.43
CA MET A 319 -3.93 3.90 -16.61
C MET A 319 -3.22 3.00 -17.63
N ASN A 320 -2.75 1.82 -17.24
CA ASN A 320 -2.14 0.86 -18.16
C ASN A 320 -3.14 -0.17 -18.75
N THR A 321 -4.43 -0.11 -18.37
CA THR A 321 -5.49 -0.96 -18.92
C THR A 321 -6.02 -0.43 -20.25
N ALA A 322 -6.72 -1.29 -21.01
CA ALA A 322 -7.34 -0.92 -22.28
C ALA A 322 -8.37 0.21 -22.15
N SER A 323 -9.19 0.19 -21.09
CA SER A 323 -10.20 1.20 -20.79
C SER A 323 -9.59 2.48 -20.20
N GLY A 324 -8.53 2.35 -19.40
CA GLY A 324 -7.90 3.44 -18.66
C GLY A 324 -6.79 4.19 -19.40
N LYS A 325 -6.19 3.65 -20.46
CA LYS A 325 -5.09 4.31 -21.22
C LYS A 325 -5.41 5.68 -21.80
N GLN A 326 -6.70 5.98 -21.99
CA GLN A 326 -7.16 7.29 -22.46
C GLN A 326 -7.33 8.31 -21.33
N TRP A 327 -7.33 7.86 -20.07
CA TRP A 327 -7.56 8.68 -18.88
C TRP A 327 -6.24 9.04 -18.20
N ASP A 328 -6.19 10.25 -17.66
CA ASP A 328 -5.16 10.68 -16.71
C ASP A 328 -5.74 10.56 -15.29
N VAL A 329 -5.47 9.42 -14.65
CA VAL A 329 -6.03 9.09 -13.33
C VAL A 329 -5.13 9.64 -12.24
N ILE A 330 -5.66 10.56 -11.44
CA ILE A 330 -4.97 11.20 -10.33
C ILE A 330 -5.65 10.78 -9.05
N ILE A 331 -4.86 10.34 -8.06
CA ILE A 331 -5.35 10.03 -6.72
C ILE A 331 -4.59 10.86 -5.70
N GLY A 332 -5.32 11.39 -4.73
CA GLY A 332 -4.76 12.08 -3.58
C GLY A 332 -5.58 11.80 -2.32
N GLY A 333 -5.06 12.22 -1.20
CA GLY A 333 -5.77 12.22 0.07
C GLY A 333 -5.24 13.34 0.97
N THR A 334 -5.74 13.41 2.20
CA THR A 334 -5.26 14.39 3.19
C THR A 334 -3.79 14.19 3.58
N HIS A 335 -3.31 12.96 3.53
CA HIS A 335 -1.91 12.56 3.72
C HIS A 335 -1.69 11.14 3.14
N ILE A 336 -0.45 10.67 3.07
CA ILE A 336 -0.12 9.31 2.62
C ILE A 336 -0.10 8.37 3.83
N LEU A 337 -0.80 7.24 3.71
CA LEU A 337 -0.95 6.25 4.76
C LEU A 337 0.05 5.11 4.60
N VAL A 338 0.71 4.81 5.71
CA VAL A 338 1.25 3.48 6.03
C VAL A 338 0.39 2.88 7.15
N PRO A 339 0.34 1.54 7.31
CA PRO A 339 -0.55 0.90 8.28
C PRO A 339 -0.39 1.43 9.72
N GLU A 340 0.85 1.70 10.14
CA GLU A 340 1.12 2.25 11.48
C GLU A 340 0.53 3.65 11.67
N VAL A 341 0.68 4.54 10.68
CA VAL A 341 0.08 5.88 10.69
C VAL A 341 -1.45 5.78 10.74
N TYR A 342 -2.06 4.85 10.00
CA TYR A 342 -3.50 4.63 10.04
C TYR A 342 -3.98 4.21 11.44
N LEU A 343 -3.28 3.29 12.11
CA LEU A 343 -3.61 2.88 13.48
C LEU A 343 -3.38 4.01 14.48
N SER A 344 -2.31 4.78 14.34
CA SER A 344 -2.02 5.96 15.16
C SER A 344 -3.11 7.03 15.03
N ASP A 345 -3.59 7.29 13.81
CA ASP A 345 -4.68 8.24 13.57
C ASP A 345 -6.01 7.77 14.17
N LEU A 346 -6.27 6.45 14.14
CA LEU A 346 -7.40 5.87 14.86
C LEU A 346 -7.25 5.99 16.37
N GLU A 347 -6.04 5.82 16.92
CA GLU A 347 -5.77 5.98 18.35
C GLU A 347 -6.10 7.39 18.82
N LYS A 348 -5.70 8.41 18.04
CA LYS A 348 -5.95 9.84 18.29
C LYS A 348 -7.44 10.17 18.42
N LEU A 349 -8.35 9.41 17.79
CA LEU A 349 -9.80 9.61 17.92
C LEU A 349 -10.33 9.32 19.35
N SER A 350 -9.52 8.71 20.22
CA SER A 350 -9.86 8.50 21.63
C SER A 350 -9.72 9.77 22.47
N TYR A 351 -9.13 10.84 21.92
CA TYR A 351 -8.81 12.07 22.63
C TYR A 351 -9.61 13.25 22.06
N PRO A 352 -9.92 14.27 22.89
CA PRO A 352 -10.51 15.50 22.40
C PRO A 352 -9.64 16.16 21.31
N PRO A 353 -10.23 16.90 20.36
CA PRO A 353 -9.46 17.61 19.33
C PRO A 353 -8.35 18.47 19.94
N GLY A 354 -7.11 18.29 19.47
CA GLY A 354 -5.94 19.03 19.94
C GLY A 354 -5.26 18.46 21.19
N GLN A 355 -5.74 17.33 21.74
CA GLN A 355 -5.06 16.59 22.82
C GLN A 355 -4.41 15.33 22.25
N ALA A 356 -3.24 15.00 22.79
CA ALA A 356 -2.48 13.79 22.45
C ALA A 356 -2.34 12.90 23.70
N PRO A 357 -1.97 11.61 23.55
CA PRO A 357 -1.59 10.78 24.69
C PRO A 357 -0.52 11.49 25.54
N ALA A 358 -0.58 11.32 26.86
CA ALA A 358 0.42 11.90 27.75
C ALA A 358 1.83 11.38 27.37
N PRO A 359 2.85 12.25 27.31
CA PRO A 359 4.21 11.81 26.99
C PRO A 359 4.68 10.78 28.04
N GLY A 360 4.96 9.55 27.59
CA GLY A 360 5.35 8.43 28.46
C GLY A 360 4.49 7.16 28.35
N THR A 361 3.40 7.16 27.58
CA THR A 361 2.79 5.91 27.14
C THR A 361 3.65 5.31 26.04
N ASN A 362 4.38 4.23 26.32
CA ASN A 362 5.11 3.46 25.30
C ASN A 362 4.11 3.02 24.22
N VAL A 363 4.10 3.73 23.09
CA VAL A 363 3.35 3.31 21.90
C VAL A 363 4.23 2.24 21.28
N VAL A 364 3.86 0.97 21.47
CA VAL A 364 4.55 -0.12 20.78
C VAL A 364 4.22 0.01 19.30
N VAL A 365 5.19 0.49 18.52
CA VAL A 365 5.11 0.64 17.06
C VAL A 365 5.25 -0.74 16.40
N GLY A 366 4.87 -0.85 15.13
CA GLY A 366 4.99 -2.09 14.37
C GLY A 366 6.42 -2.37 13.95
N ALA A 367 6.58 -3.35 13.05
CA ALA A 367 7.90 -3.78 12.56
C ALA A 367 8.67 -2.70 11.79
N GLY A 368 8.06 -1.55 11.47
CA GLY A 368 8.74 -0.38 10.92
C GLY A 368 9.75 0.25 11.88
N GLY A 369 9.68 -0.09 13.19
CA GLY A 369 10.54 0.43 14.24
C GLY A 369 10.06 1.76 14.82
N GLU A 370 10.55 2.13 16.01
CA GLU A 370 10.61 3.55 16.40
C GLU A 370 11.73 4.24 15.61
N PRO A 371 11.60 5.55 15.31
CA PRO A 371 12.61 6.38 14.65
C PRO A 371 14.06 6.19 15.12
#